data_AF-A0A2T2T2A3-F1
#
_entry.id   AF-A0A2T2T2A3-F1
#
_cell.length_a   1.000
_cell.length_b   1.000
_cell.length_c   1.000
_cell.angle_alpha   90.00
_cell.angle_beta   90.00
_cell.angle_gamma   90.00
#
_symmetry.space_group_name_H-M   'P 1'
#
loop_
_entity.id
_entity.type
_entity.pdbx_description
1 polymer ?
#
loop_
_entity_poly.entity_id
_entity_poly.type
_entity_poly.pdbx_seq_one_letter_code
_entity_poly.pdbx_strand_id
1 'polypeptide(L)' 'MKTTKQQIAEALDALPEERQREVLDYVESLRSREEAETNEEERDPEENPLLDFIGGVEHGSLAQDIDEELYGDDPA' A
#
# COMPACT_ATOMS: atom_id res chain seq x y z
N MET A 1 30.32 17.91 -7.83
CA MET A 1 29.45 16.76 -7.54
C MET A 1 28.16 16.93 -8.33
N LYS A 2 27.63 15.86 -8.92
CA LYS A 2 26.32 15.92 -9.58
C LYS A 2 25.22 15.94 -8.51
N THR A 3 24.15 16.68 -8.74
CA THR A 3 22.99 16.65 -7.85
C THR A 3 22.19 15.37 -8.06
N THR A 4 21.42 14.95 -7.07
CA THR A 4 20.51 13.78 -7.20
C THR A 4 19.62 13.90 -8.43
N LYS A 5 19.08 15.10 -8.68
CA LYS A 5 18.27 15.39 -9.87
C LYS A 5 19.03 15.15 -11.18
N GLN A 6 20.29 15.55 -11.26
CA GLN A 6 21.13 15.31 -12.45
C GLN A 6 21.42 13.83 -12.65
N GLN A 7 21.66 13.08 -11.57
CA GLN A 7 21.90 11.64 -11.64
C GLN A 7 20.66 10.87 -12.11
N ILE A 8 19.47 11.27 -11.64
CA ILE A 8 18.20 10.70 -12.07
C ILE A 8 17.97 10.96 -13.56
N ALA A 9 18.20 12.19 -14.03
CA ALA A 9 18.01 12.54 -15.44
C ALA A 9 18.94 11.72 -16.37
N GLU A 10 20.23 11.60 -16.04
CA GLU A 10 21.16 10.77 -16.82
C GLU A 10 20.77 9.28 -16.79
N ALA A 11 20.30 8.76 -15.66
CA ALA A 11 19.85 7.38 -15.57
C ALA A 11 18.58 7.15 -16.41
N LEU A 12 17.69 8.13 -16.47
CA LEU A 12 16.47 8.09 -17.29
C LEU A 12 16.80 8.06 -18.78
N ASP A 13 17.72 8.92 -19.22
CA ASP A 13 18.15 9.02 -20.62
C ASP A 13 18.83 7.73 -21.13
N ALA A 14 19.41 6.93 -20.22
CA ALA A 14 20.03 5.66 -20.55
C ALA A 14 19.03 4.49 -20.68
N LEU A 15 17.76 4.69 -20.30
CA LEU A 15 16.73 3.65 -20.36
C LEU A 15 16.00 3.64 -21.71
N PRO A 16 15.57 2.46 -22.20
CA PRO A 16 14.60 2.36 -23.29
C PRO A 16 13.29 3.09 -22.96
N GLU A 17 12.62 3.64 -23.97
CA GLU A 17 11.38 4.42 -23.81
C GLU A 17 10.28 3.67 -23.02
N GLU A 18 10.17 2.36 -23.24
CA GLU A 18 9.25 1.47 -22.52
C GLU A 18 9.50 1.47 -21.00
N ARG A 19 10.76 1.58 -20.57
CA ARG A 19 11.16 1.64 -19.16
C ARG A 19 11.08 3.06 -18.61
N GLN A 20 11.21 4.09 -19.44
CA GLN A 20 11.00 5.47 -19.00
C GLN A 20 9.55 5.70 -18.56
N ARG A 21 8.57 5.08 -19.23
CA ARG A 21 7.16 5.11 -18.81
C ARG A 21 6.97 4.51 -17.42
N GLU A 22 7.58 3.36 -17.13
CA GLU A 22 7.51 2.71 -15.81
C GLU A 22 8.10 3.60 -14.70
N VAL A 23 9.18 4.34 -14.99
CA VAL A 23 9.74 5.31 -14.05
C VAL A 23 8.79 6.50 -13.83
N LEU A 24 8.14 7.00 -14.87
CA LEU A 24 7.15 8.06 -14.74
C LEU A 24 5.97 7.61 -13.85
N ASP A 25 5.43 6.41 -14.10
CA ASP A 25 4.35 5.84 -13.31
C ASP A 25 4.74 5.74 -11.82
N TYR A 26 5.98 5.32 -11.53
CA TYR A 26 6.48 5.25 -10.17
C TYR A 26 6.61 6.63 -9.52
N VAL A 27 7.13 7.63 -10.22
CA VAL A 27 7.23 9.02 -9.70
C VAL A 27 5.85 9.59 -9.39
N GLU A 28 4.86 9.34 -10.25
CA GLU A 28 3.47 9.74 -10.00
C GLU A 28 2.89 9.03 -8.76
N SER A 29 3.19 7.74 -8.58
CA SER A 29 2.76 6.98 -7.39
C SER A 29 3.34 7.55 -6.09
N LEU A 30 4.61 7.98 -6.09
CA LEU A 30 5.25 8.61 -4.94
C LEU A 30 4.56 9.92 -4.56
N ARG A 31 4.22 10.73 -5.56
CA ARG A 31 3.50 11.99 -5.34
C ARG A 31 2.09 11.74 -4.79
N SER A 32 1.37 10.79 -5.36
CA SER A 32 0.03 10.41 -4.87
C SER A 32 0.09 9.89 -3.44
N ARG A 33 1.16 9.18 -3.06
CA ARG A 33 1.34 8.68 -1.70
C ARG A 33 1.66 9.81 -0.72
N GLU A 34 2.51 10.75 -1.09
CA GLU A 34 2.81 11.94 -0.26
C GLU A 34 1.54 12.80 -0.07
N GLU A 35 0.71 12.92 -1.10
CA GLU A 35 -0.61 13.56 -1.03
C GLU A 35 -1.59 12.76 -0.16
N ALA A 36 -1.53 11.42 -0.18
CA ALA A 36 -2.36 10.58 0.69
C ALA A 36 -1.91 10.66 2.16
N GLU A 37 -0.60 10.60 2.44
CA GLU A 37 -0.01 10.71 3.78
C GLU A 37 -0.25 12.10 4.40
N THR A 38 -0.39 13.15 3.57
CA THR A 38 -0.78 14.49 4.04
C THR A 38 -2.29 14.67 4.21
N ASN A 39 -3.11 13.82 3.59
CA ASN A 39 -4.57 13.76 3.75
C ASN A 39 -5.03 12.65 4.71
N GLU A 40 -4.10 11.93 5.34
CA GLU A 40 -4.36 11.22 6.59
C GLU A 40 -4.55 12.26 7.70
N GLU A 41 -5.66 13.00 7.62
CA GLU A 41 -6.31 13.54 8.82
C GLU A 41 -6.35 12.39 9.83
N GLU A 42 -5.83 12.64 11.03
CA GLU A 42 -5.85 11.70 12.16
C GLU A 42 -7.24 11.08 12.20
N ARG A 43 -7.31 9.80 11.82
CA ARG A 43 -8.57 9.06 11.75
C ARG A 43 -9.03 8.81 13.18
N ASP A 44 -9.69 9.80 13.77
CA ASP A 44 -10.20 9.71 15.12
C ASP A 44 -11.31 8.63 15.17
N PRO A 45 -11.12 7.55 15.94
CA PRO A 45 -12.14 6.54 16.13
C PRO A 45 -13.44 7.11 16.71
N GLU A 46 -13.38 8.24 17.43
CA GLU A 46 -14.56 8.96 17.92
C GLU A 46 -15.41 9.55 16.78
N GLU A 47 -14.79 9.92 15.65
CA GLU A 47 -15.46 10.50 14.49
C GLU A 47 -16.00 9.43 13.53
N ASN A 48 -15.40 8.24 13.51
CA ASN A 48 -15.87 7.12 12.69
C ASN A 48 -15.77 5.78 13.44
N PRO A 49 -16.87 5.34 14.10
CA PRO A 49 -16.93 4.07 14.83
C PRO A 49 -16.67 2.82 13.98
N LEU A 50 -16.69 2.94 12.64
CA LEU A 50 -16.31 1.83 11.75
C LEU A 50 -14.79 1.62 11.72
N LEU A 51 -13.98 2.59 12.16
CA LEU A 51 -12.53 2.43 12.28
C LEU A 51 -12.16 1.45 13.39
N ASP A 52 -12.89 1.45 14.50
CA ASP A 52 -12.77 0.41 15.56
C ASP A 52 -13.06 -0.98 15.00
N PHE A 53 -13.98 -1.08 14.03
CA PHE A 53 -14.32 -2.34 13.39
C PHE A 53 -13.22 -2.81 12.41
N ILE A 54 -12.56 -1.87 11.73
CA ILE A 54 -11.48 -2.16 10.77
C ILE A 54 -10.15 -2.53 11.48
N GLY A 55 -10.01 -2.24 12.77
CA GLY A 55 -8.90 -2.68 13.63
C GLY A 55 -9.24 -3.77 14.66
N GLY A 56 -10.53 -3.98 14.97
CA GLY A 56 -10.99 -5.01 15.92
C GLY A 56 -10.71 -6.45 15.49
N VAL A 57 -10.23 -6.64 14.26
CA VAL A 57 -9.65 -7.88 13.74
C VAL A 57 -8.27 -8.21 14.34
N GLU A 58 -7.63 -7.30 15.08
CA GLU A 58 -6.48 -7.66 15.94
C GLU A 58 -6.85 -8.70 17.02
N HIS A 59 -8.14 -8.80 17.36
CA HIS A 59 -8.68 -9.90 18.16
C HIS A 59 -9.25 -11.03 17.30
N GLY A 60 -8.58 -11.37 16.20
CA GLY A 60 -8.36 -12.75 15.76
C GLY A 60 -9.56 -13.68 15.52
N SER A 61 -10.80 -13.19 15.43
CA SER A 61 -11.97 -14.07 15.29
C SER A 61 -12.59 -14.10 13.90
N LEU A 62 -12.20 -13.22 12.98
CA LEU A 62 -12.83 -13.16 11.65
C LEU A 62 -12.42 -14.34 10.76
N ALA A 63 -11.23 -14.87 10.99
CA ALA A 63 -10.68 -16.02 10.28
C ALA A 63 -10.45 -17.23 11.19
N GLN A 64 -10.86 -17.15 12.47
CA GLN A 64 -10.88 -18.33 13.31
C GLN A 64 -11.84 -19.34 12.70
N ASP A 65 -11.37 -20.58 12.60
CA ASP A 65 -12.15 -21.73 12.18
C ASP A 65 -12.60 -21.71 10.70
N ILE A 66 -12.05 -20.82 9.86
CA ILE A 66 -12.32 -20.84 8.41
C ILE A 66 -11.94 -22.20 7.81
N ASP A 67 -10.81 -22.77 8.22
CA ASP A 67 -10.38 -24.07 7.70
C ASP A 67 -11.34 -25.20 8.15
N GLU A 68 -11.88 -25.13 9.37
CA GLU A 68 -12.86 -26.10 9.88
C GLU A 68 -14.23 -25.94 9.18
N GLU A 69 -14.67 -24.70 8.92
CA GLU A 69 -15.90 -24.40 8.19
C GLU A 69 -15.83 -24.79 6.70
N LEU A 70 -14.67 -24.54 6.06
CA LEU A 70 -14.50 -24.80 4.63
C LEU A 70 -14.14 -26.26 4.32
N TYR A 71 -13.36 -26.91 5.16
CA TYR A 71 -12.84 -28.25 4.88
C TYR A 71 -13.47 -29.34 5.75
N GLY A 72 -13.97 -29.00 6.95
CA GLY A 72 -14.45 -29.99 7.92
C GLY A 72 -13.38 -31.00 8.32
N ASP A 73 -13.59 -31.68 9.45
CA ASP A 73 -12.80 -32.87 9.78
C ASP A 73 -13.14 -33.98 8.76
N ASP A 74 -12.39 -34.05 7.66
CA ASP A 74 -12.40 -35.21 6.76
C ASP A 74 -11.33 -36.20 7.26
N PRO A 75 -11.71 -37.23 8.04
CA PRO A 75 -10.75 -38.26 8.44
C PRO A 75 -10.43 -39.12 7.23
N ALA A 76 -9.19 -38.99 6.75
CA ALA A 76 -8.58 -39.95 5.81
C ALA A 76 -8.49 -41.37 6.41
#